data_AF-A0A7L1DYT7-F1
#
_entry.id   AF-A0A7L1DYT7-F1
#
_cell.length_a   1.000
_cell.length_b   1.000
_cell.length_c   1.000
_cell.angle_alpha   90.00
_cell.angle_beta   90.00
_cell.angle_gamma   90.00
#
_symmetry.space_group_name_H-M   'P 1'
#
loop_
_entity.id
_entity.type
_entity.pdbx_description
1 polymer ?
#
loop_
_entity_poly.entity_id
_entity_poly.type
_entity_poly.pdbx_seq_one_letter_code
_entity_poly.pdbx_strand_id
1 'polypeptide(L)'
;AAACDCQREHSKWDKLFIMLENSQMKENMMLQALDELPGLQLQTLKAELSQLTTTLAGTLATVTSQVVAQVEQVLQRSREQAEEARRLREWEQGKVLEHVLQLSHNVSRSFPPLMNPCKIKSPKCAPTDKPVLTYLTISQTFPGCETAILFPMRSRKIFGSVHPTSAMTLSSFTACIWLKVTEALDKTIVFSYGTRFNPYEVQLYLSRGSAVLAVASAQHKLAASNVVTPGKWLHLCGTWSSENGSASLWAQGQLAASAWDVAGAHTIPAGGILQLGQEKNGCCAGGGFDEALAFSGKLTGFNLWDRVLSPAEVTAQSVGDTCGSRGNVVGWGVTEVLPYGGAQFVS
;
A
#
# COMPACT_ATOMS: atom_id res chain seq x y z
N ALA A 1 80.70 37.69 80.65
CA ALA A 1 79.82 36.50 80.56
C ALA A 1 79.08 36.58 79.24
N ALA A 2 78.92 35.43 78.59
CA ALA A 2 78.50 35.24 77.21
C ALA A 2 77.14 35.85 76.83
N ALA A 3 76.98 36.19 75.55
CA ALA A 3 75.82 35.77 74.76
C ALA A 3 76.20 35.79 73.28
N CYS A 4 76.08 34.63 72.62
CA CYS A 4 76.24 34.49 71.18
C CYS A 4 75.16 35.30 70.47
N ASP A 5 75.54 36.15 69.51
CA ASP A 5 74.63 36.55 68.45
C ASP A 5 75.04 35.81 67.18
N CYS A 6 74.54 34.59 67.04
CA CYS A 6 74.66 33.83 65.81
C CYS A 6 73.64 34.38 64.80
N GLN A 7 73.90 35.55 64.22
CA GLN A 7 73.34 35.83 62.91
C GLN A 7 73.98 34.83 61.94
N ARG A 8 73.28 33.71 61.70
CA ARG A 8 73.58 32.80 60.60
C ARG A 8 73.43 33.62 59.32
N GLU A 9 74.53 34.22 58.86
CA GLU A 9 74.62 34.65 57.47
C GLU A 9 74.45 33.40 56.62
N HIS A 10 73.27 33.27 56.01
CA HIS A 10 72.98 32.25 55.04
C HIS A 10 74.12 32.22 54.02
N SER A 11 74.80 31.07 53.94
CA SER A 11 75.83 30.86 52.93
C SER A 11 75.24 31.12 51.55
N LYS A 12 76.08 31.42 50.56
CA LYS A 12 75.62 31.58 49.17
C LYS A 12 74.71 30.43 48.72
N TRP A 13 74.97 29.23 49.22
CA TRP A 13 74.17 28.03 48.99
C TRP A 13 72.83 28.06 49.72
N ASP A 14 72.78 28.49 50.98
CA ASP A 14 71.51 28.61 51.72
C ASP A 14 70.56 29.62 51.07
N LYS A 15 71.09 30.76 50.56
CA LYS A 15 70.30 31.73 49.80
C LYS A 15 69.78 31.13 48.49
N LEU A 16 70.60 30.31 47.81
CA LEU A 16 70.22 29.60 46.59
C LEU A 16 69.13 28.55 46.86
N PHE A 17 69.24 27.78 47.96
CA PHE A 17 68.22 26.83 48.38
C PHE A 17 66.91 27.52 48.74
N ILE A 18 66.95 28.62 49.51
CA ILE A 18 65.76 29.42 49.84
C ILE A 18 65.14 30.03 48.57
N MET A 19 65.94 30.48 47.60
CA MET A 19 65.43 30.98 46.32
C MET A 19 64.83 29.86 45.46
N LEU A 20 65.44 28.68 45.44
CA LEU A 20 64.90 27.51 44.73
C LEU A 20 63.57 27.04 45.34
N GLU A 21 63.49 26.97 46.67
CA GLU A 21 62.28 26.57 47.39
C GLU A 21 61.16 27.59 47.20
N ASN A 22 61.46 28.90 47.24
CA ASN A 22 60.49 29.94 46.90
C ASN A 22 60.05 29.88 45.43
N SER A 23 60.94 29.50 44.52
CA SER A 23 60.60 29.32 43.10
C SER A 23 59.67 28.12 42.91
N GLN A 24 59.99 26.98 43.53
CA GLN A 24 59.18 25.77 43.48
C GLN A 24 57.82 25.96 44.17
N MET A 25 57.77 26.68 45.29
CA MET A 25 56.53 26.99 45.97
C MET A 25 55.62 27.88 45.10
N LYS A 26 56.20 28.87 44.40
CA LYS A 26 55.46 29.69 43.44
C LYS A 26 54.98 28.90 42.22
N GLU A 27 55.81 28.00 41.70
CA GLU A 27 55.44 27.13 40.58
C GLU A 27 54.31 26.18 40.97
N ASN A 28 54.38 25.56 42.15
CA ASN A 28 53.32 24.69 42.67
C ASN A 28 52.02 25.46 42.96
N MET A 29 52.10 26.68 43.50
CA MET A 29 50.92 27.54 43.68
C MET A 29 50.30 27.96 42.34
N MET A 30 51.12 28.22 41.32
CA MET A 30 50.65 28.57 39.98
C MET A 30 49.99 27.36 39.29
N LEU A 31 50.56 26.16 39.47
CA LEU A 31 49.97 24.91 38.97
C LEU A 31 48.64 24.60 39.66
N GLN A 32 48.52 24.80 40.99
CA GLN A 32 47.24 24.66 41.69
C GLN A 32 46.19 25.67 41.20
N ALA A 33 46.57 26.95 41.00
CA ALA A 33 45.65 27.95 40.48
C ALA A 33 45.18 27.65 39.05
N LEU A 34 46.06 27.10 38.22
CA LEU A 34 45.74 26.65 36.85
C LEU A 34 44.86 25.40 36.81
N ASP A 35 44.85 24.57 37.86
CA ASP A 35 44.02 23.36 37.94
C ASP A 35 42.62 23.64 38.53
N GLU A 36 42.50 24.61 39.43
CA GLU A 36 41.20 24.99 40.03
C GLU A 36 40.30 25.81 39.08
N LEU A 37 40.90 26.67 38.23
CA LEU A 37 40.18 27.53 37.29
C LEU A 37 39.34 26.75 36.25
N PRO A 38 39.88 25.73 35.55
CA PRO A 38 39.13 24.90 34.61
C PRO A 38 38.06 24.04 35.31
N GLY A 39 38.36 23.58 36.53
CA GLY A 39 37.46 22.71 37.29
C GLY A 39 36.14 23.38 37.65
N LEU A 40 36.19 24.62 38.14
CA LEU A 40 34.98 25.38 38.49
C LEU A 40 34.12 25.71 37.27
N GLN A 41 34.73 26.18 36.18
CA GLN A 41 33.99 26.50 34.95
C GLN A 41 33.37 25.25 34.32
N LEU A 42 34.08 24.12 34.32
CA LEU A 42 33.56 22.87 33.79
C LEU A 42 32.38 22.32 34.61
N GLN A 43 32.41 22.47 35.94
CA GLN A 43 31.29 22.07 36.81
C GLN A 43 30.06 22.94 36.59
N THR A 44 30.22 24.26 36.44
CA THR A 44 29.11 25.17 36.10
C THR A 44 28.50 24.82 34.75
N LEU A 45 29.33 24.60 33.72
CA LEU A 45 28.85 24.26 32.38
C LEU A 45 28.15 22.89 32.34
N LYS A 46 28.61 21.93 33.15
CA LYS A 46 27.94 20.63 33.35
C LYS A 46 26.58 20.79 34.03
N ALA A 47 26.46 21.66 35.02
CA ALA A 47 25.20 21.94 35.69
C ALA A 47 24.19 22.57 34.72
N GLU A 48 24.61 23.57 33.94
CA GLU A 48 23.76 24.21 32.92
C GLU A 48 23.30 23.20 31.86
N LEU A 49 24.20 22.37 31.34
CA LEU A 49 23.84 21.33 30.36
C LEU A 49 22.83 20.32 30.93
N SER A 50 22.99 19.94 32.21
CA SER A 50 22.05 19.04 32.87
C SER A 50 20.66 19.64 33.03
N GLN A 51 20.57 20.93 33.37
CA GLN A 51 19.30 21.64 33.50
C GLN A 51 18.61 21.83 32.15
N LEU A 52 19.38 22.09 31.10
CA LEU A 52 18.87 22.22 29.74
C LEU A 52 18.33 20.87 29.23
N THR A 53 19.02 19.78 29.56
CA THR A 53 18.61 18.41 29.22
C THR A 53 17.30 18.02 29.92
N THR A 54 17.15 18.31 31.21
CA THR A 54 15.91 17.99 31.94
C THR A 54 14.73 18.83 31.47
N THR A 55 14.97 20.10 31.14
CA THR A 55 13.94 21.00 30.58
C THR A 55 13.46 20.50 29.21
N LEU A 56 14.39 20.15 28.31
CA LEU A 56 14.08 19.55 27.01
C LEU A 56 13.32 18.23 27.14
N ALA A 57 13.73 17.35 28.04
CA ALA A 57 13.04 16.09 28.28
C ALA A 57 11.59 16.30 28.76
N GLY A 58 11.37 17.27 29.65
CA GLY A 58 10.04 17.63 30.14
C GLY A 58 9.13 18.22 29.06
N THR A 59 9.66 19.11 28.22
CA THR A 59 8.89 19.70 27.10
C THR A 59 8.59 18.67 26.03
N LEU A 60 9.53 17.78 25.71
CA LEU A 60 9.29 16.65 24.79
C LEU A 60 8.21 15.70 25.33
N ALA A 61 8.22 15.37 26.63
CA ALA A 61 7.20 14.50 27.23
C ALA A 61 5.79 15.12 27.24
N THR A 62 5.70 16.43 27.49
CA THR A 62 4.41 17.16 27.45
C THR A 62 3.88 17.33 26.02
N VAL A 63 4.74 17.65 25.06
CA VAL A 63 4.34 17.74 23.64
C VAL A 63 3.92 16.38 23.11
N THR A 64 4.66 15.32 23.39
CA THR A 64 4.31 13.95 22.97
C THR A 64 2.97 13.50 23.56
N SER A 65 2.72 13.72 24.86
CA SER A 65 1.44 13.38 25.46
C SER A 65 0.26 14.20 24.90
N GLN A 66 0.45 15.49 24.63
CA GLN A 66 -0.57 16.31 23.96
C GLN A 66 -0.87 15.81 22.55
N VAL A 67 0.15 15.50 21.75
CA VAL A 67 -0.03 14.98 20.40
C VAL A 67 -0.73 13.63 20.42
N VAL A 68 -0.36 12.73 21.33
CA VAL A 68 -1.01 11.42 21.49
C VAL A 68 -2.48 11.59 21.86
N ALA A 69 -2.80 12.45 22.84
CA ALA A 69 -4.19 12.73 23.22
C ALA A 69 -5.00 13.33 22.07
N GLN A 70 -4.39 14.20 21.25
CA GLN A 70 -5.06 14.83 20.13
C GLN A 70 -5.30 13.84 18.97
N VAL A 71 -4.36 12.94 18.69
CA VAL A 71 -4.53 11.86 17.72
C VAL A 71 -5.61 10.88 18.18
N GLU A 72 -5.62 10.50 19.46
CA GLU A 72 -6.63 9.60 20.03
C GLU A 72 -8.03 10.21 19.97
N GLN A 73 -8.16 11.52 20.23
CA GLN A 73 -9.42 12.24 20.08
C GLN A 73 -9.92 12.27 18.62
N VAL A 74 -9.02 12.48 17.65
CA VAL A 74 -9.37 12.46 16.22
C VAL A 74 -9.77 11.05 15.77
N LEU A 75 -9.08 10.03 16.26
CA LEU A 75 -9.38 8.62 15.96
C LEU A 75 -10.78 8.24 16.49
N GLN A 76 -11.14 8.68 17.69
CA GLN A 76 -12.44 8.39 18.27
C GLN A 76 -13.58 9.07 17.49
N ARG A 77 -13.40 10.33 17.08
CA ARG A 77 -14.39 11.04 16.24
C ARG A 77 -14.58 10.39 14.88
N SER A 78 -13.49 9.96 14.23
CA SER A 78 -13.58 9.30 12.93
C SER A 78 -14.27 7.94 13.02
N ARG A 79 -14.06 7.21 14.13
CA ARG A 79 -14.77 5.96 14.42
C ARG A 79 -16.27 6.17 14.57
N GLU A 80 -16.69 7.16 15.37
CA GLU A 80 -18.11 7.48 15.56
C GLU A 80 -18.79 7.88 14.24
N GLN A 81 -18.14 8.71 13.42
CA GLN A 81 -18.62 9.07 12.09
C GLN A 81 -18.73 7.87 11.15
N ALA A 82 -17.77 6.94 11.21
CA ALA A 82 -17.80 5.71 10.40
C ALA A 82 -18.93 4.78 10.83
N GLU A 83 -19.19 4.64 12.14
CA GLU A 83 -20.30 3.86 12.67
C GLU A 83 -21.66 4.46 12.30
N GLU A 84 -21.81 5.78 12.34
CA GLU A 84 -23.03 6.48 11.91
C GLU A 84 -23.28 6.32 10.40
N ALA A 85 -22.24 6.52 9.58
CA ALA A 85 -22.33 6.30 8.13
C ALA A 85 -22.69 4.84 7.78
N ARG A 86 -22.19 3.87 8.56
CA ARG A 86 -22.55 2.46 8.40
C ARG A 86 -24.03 2.22 8.69
N ARG A 87 -24.58 2.79 9.76
CA ARG A 87 -26.02 2.66 10.11
C ARG A 87 -26.91 3.27 9.03
N LEU A 88 -26.55 4.42 8.48
CA LEU A 88 -27.28 5.06 7.38
C LEU A 88 -27.31 4.16 6.14
N ARG A 89 -26.17 3.55 5.78
CA ARG A 89 -26.12 2.59 4.65
C ARG A 89 -26.97 1.35 4.90
N GLU A 90 -26.92 0.78 6.10
CA GLU A 90 -27.74 -0.39 6.46
C GLU A 90 -29.25 -0.05 6.39
N TRP A 91 -29.64 1.16 6.79
CA TRP A 91 -31.01 1.64 6.68
C TRP A 91 -31.45 1.87 5.22
N GLU A 92 -30.60 2.48 4.39
CA GLU A 92 -30.87 2.66 2.96
C GLU A 92 -30.97 1.31 2.23
N GLN A 93 -30.08 0.37 2.54
CA GLN A 93 -30.15 -1.00 2.01
C GLN A 93 -31.43 -1.72 2.46
N GLY A 94 -31.86 -1.55 3.71
CA GLY A 94 -33.12 -2.08 4.21
C GLY A 94 -34.33 -1.56 3.42
N LYS A 95 -34.35 -0.26 3.10
CA LYS A 95 -35.41 0.34 2.26
C LYS A 95 -35.41 -0.21 0.83
N VAL A 96 -34.23 -0.39 0.23
CA VAL A 96 -34.12 -0.99 -1.11
C VAL A 96 -34.63 -2.43 -1.09
N LEU A 97 -34.28 -3.21 -0.07
CA LEU A 97 -34.76 -4.58 0.10
C LEU A 97 -36.29 -4.64 0.24
N GLU A 98 -36.88 -3.70 0.98
CA GLU A 98 -38.33 -3.60 1.14
C GLU A 98 -39.03 -3.25 -0.20
N HIS A 99 -38.48 -2.32 -0.98
CA HIS A 99 -39.00 -2.00 -2.31
C HIS A 99 -38.89 -3.18 -3.28
N VAL A 100 -37.77 -3.92 -3.26
CA VAL A 100 -37.60 -5.13 -4.08
C VAL A 100 -38.60 -6.22 -3.68
N LEU A 101 -38.86 -6.40 -2.37
CA LEU A 101 -39.88 -7.33 -1.89
C LEU A 101 -41.28 -6.93 -2.35
N GLN A 102 -41.65 -5.64 -2.26
CA GLN A 102 -42.94 -5.16 -2.75
C GLN A 102 -43.09 -5.32 -4.27
N LEU A 103 -42.04 -5.05 -5.04
CA LEU A 103 -42.01 -5.28 -6.48
C LEU A 103 -42.19 -6.76 -6.82
N SER A 104 -41.54 -7.67 -6.10
CA SER A 104 -41.72 -9.11 -6.30
C SER A 104 -43.16 -9.57 -6.01
N HIS A 105 -43.78 -9.01 -4.96
CA HIS A 105 -45.18 -9.30 -4.62
C HIS A 105 -46.17 -8.77 -5.68
N ASN A 106 -45.88 -7.62 -6.29
CA ASN A 106 -46.70 -7.06 -7.38
C ASN A 106 -46.53 -7.82 -8.70
N VAL A 107 -45.31 -8.27 -9.03
CA VAL A 107 -45.06 -9.12 -10.21
C VAL A 107 -45.79 -10.46 -10.06
N SER A 108 -45.83 -11.02 -8.85
CA SER A 108 -46.57 -12.26 -8.56
C SER A 108 -48.10 -12.09 -8.70
N ARG A 109 -48.65 -10.89 -8.48
CA ARG A 109 -50.07 -10.58 -8.71
C ARG A 109 -50.42 -10.26 -10.18
N SER A 110 -49.42 -9.90 -10.98
CA SER A 110 -49.61 -9.45 -12.38
C SER A 110 -49.61 -10.60 -13.40
N PHE A 111 -49.27 -11.82 -12.97
CA PHE A 111 -49.39 -13.04 -13.78
C PHE A 111 -50.63 -13.85 -13.34
N PRO A 112 -51.74 -13.84 -14.10
CA PRO A 112 -52.80 -14.81 -13.89
C PRO A 112 -52.36 -16.21 -14.35
N PRO A 113 -52.87 -17.29 -13.75
CA PRO A 113 -52.56 -18.64 -14.21
C PRO A 113 -53.17 -18.86 -15.60
N LEU A 114 -52.32 -18.98 -16.61
CA LEU A 114 -52.69 -19.62 -17.87
C LEU A 114 -52.89 -21.10 -17.59
N MET A 115 -54.15 -21.55 -17.42
CA MET A 115 -54.64 -22.85 -17.92
C MET A 115 -56.18 -22.90 -17.84
N ASN A 116 -56.82 -22.99 -19.01
CA ASN A 116 -58.22 -23.39 -19.17
C ASN A 116 -58.41 -24.85 -18.71
N PRO A 117 -59.56 -25.22 -18.12
CA PRO A 117 -59.83 -26.59 -17.70
C PRO A 117 -60.17 -27.48 -18.90
N CYS A 118 -59.54 -28.66 -18.91
CA CYS A 118 -59.81 -29.76 -19.82
C CYS A 118 -61.26 -30.27 -19.68
N LYS A 119 -62.01 -30.37 -20.79
CA LYS A 119 -63.16 -31.27 -20.92
C LYS A 119 -62.70 -32.47 -21.74
N ILE A 120 -62.54 -33.64 -21.11
CA ILE A 120 -62.82 -35.00 -21.59
C ILE A 120 -62.51 -36.00 -20.44
N LYS A 121 -63.31 -37.07 -20.37
CA LYS A 121 -63.58 -38.00 -19.25
C LYS A 121 -62.40 -38.95 -18.88
N SER A 122 -62.08 -39.06 -17.57
CA SER A 122 -61.57 -40.22 -16.78
C SER A 122 -60.34 -41.05 -17.24
N PRO A 123 -59.69 -41.86 -16.37
CA PRO A 123 -59.18 -41.60 -15.01
C PRO A 123 -57.69 -42.02 -14.88
N LYS A 124 -56.87 -41.26 -14.14
CA LYS A 124 -55.76 -41.74 -13.27
C LYS A 124 -54.85 -40.59 -12.82
N CYS A 125 -54.24 -40.83 -11.67
CA CYS A 125 -53.17 -40.08 -11.00
C CYS A 125 -53.62 -38.99 -10.02
N ALA A 126 -53.55 -39.37 -8.74
CA ALA A 126 -53.51 -38.52 -7.57
C ALA A 126 -52.25 -37.62 -7.57
N PRO A 127 -52.22 -36.54 -6.77
CA PRO A 127 -51.22 -35.48 -6.87
C PRO A 127 -49.98 -35.80 -6.02
N THR A 128 -48.81 -35.42 -6.51
CA THR A 128 -47.64 -35.19 -5.64
C THR A 128 -47.06 -33.82 -5.96
N ASP A 129 -47.42 -32.86 -5.11
CA ASP A 129 -46.79 -31.55 -5.00
C ASP A 129 -45.30 -31.70 -4.73
N LYS A 130 -44.48 -31.13 -5.61
CA LYS A 130 -43.19 -30.56 -5.23
C LYS A 130 -43.01 -29.23 -5.94
N PRO A 131 -42.81 -28.11 -5.22
CA PRO A 131 -42.49 -26.85 -5.86
C PRO A 131 -41.10 -26.98 -6.47
N VAL A 132 -41.04 -26.85 -7.80
CA VAL A 132 -39.77 -26.66 -8.52
C VAL A 132 -39.26 -25.30 -8.09
N LEU A 133 -38.31 -25.29 -7.16
CA LEU A 133 -37.54 -24.10 -6.83
C LEU A 133 -36.67 -23.81 -8.05
N THR A 134 -37.18 -22.98 -8.97
CA THR A 134 -36.39 -22.42 -10.06
C THR A 134 -35.39 -21.48 -9.42
N TYR A 135 -34.22 -22.01 -9.08
CA TYR A 135 -33.07 -21.18 -8.73
C TYR A 135 -32.89 -20.20 -9.88
N LEU A 136 -33.01 -18.91 -9.60
CA LEU A 136 -32.39 -17.87 -10.41
C LEU A 136 -30.92 -18.27 -10.51
N THR A 137 -30.55 -18.93 -11.60
CA THR A 137 -29.18 -18.93 -12.06
C THR A 137 -28.89 -17.46 -12.35
N ILE A 138 -28.30 -16.79 -11.35
CA ILE A 138 -27.43 -15.66 -11.61
C ILE A 138 -26.42 -16.23 -12.58
N SER A 139 -26.67 -16.04 -13.88
CA SER A 139 -25.67 -16.24 -14.92
C SER A 139 -24.42 -15.58 -14.39
N GLN A 140 -23.29 -16.29 -14.37
CA GLN A 140 -22.01 -15.72 -13.98
C GLN A 140 -21.66 -14.66 -15.03
N THR A 141 -22.28 -13.49 -14.90
CA THR A 141 -22.01 -12.29 -15.67
C THR A 141 -20.55 -11.95 -15.43
N PHE A 142 -19.82 -11.77 -16.53
CA PHE A 142 -18.45 -11.28 -16.52
C PHE A 142 -18.33 -10.10 -15.55
N PRO A 143 -17.49 -10.20 -14.51
CA PRO A 143 -17.12 -9.03 -13.73
C PRO A 143 -16.12 -8.25 -14.60
N GLY A 144 -16.63 -7.37 -15.46
CA GLY A 144 -15.83 -6.63 -16.45
C GLY A 144 -16.49 -6.61 -17.83
N CYS A 145 -15.85 -5.92 -18.78
CA CYS A 145 -16.35 -5.77 -20.14
C CYS A 145 -16.53 -7.11 -20.86
N GLU A 146 -17.36 -7.12 -21.90
CA GLU A 146 -17.68 -8.29 -22.75
C GLU A 146 -16.46 -9.04 -23.33
N THR A 147 -15.24 -8.51 -23.13
CA THR A 147 -13.98 -9.10 -23.58
C THR A 147 -12.96 -9.23 -22.45
N ALA A 148 -12.25 -10.35 -22.42
CA ALA A 148 -11.13 -10.65 -21.55
C ALA A 148 -9.95 -11.19 -22.36
N ILE A 149 -8.73 -11.12 -21.83
CA ILE A 149 -7.57 -11.82 -22.40
C ILE A 149 -7.37 -13.11 -21.63
N LEU A 150 -7.31 -14.23 -22.35
CA LEU A 150 -7.00 -15.55 -21.82
C LEU A 150 -5.50 -15.84 -21.97
N PHE A 151 -4.90 -16.27 -20.87
CA PHE A 151 -3.56 -16.84 -20.78
C PHE A 151 -3.71 -18.34 -20.49
N PRO A 152 -3.66 -19.21 -21.52
CA PRO A 152 -4.08 -20.61 -21.39
C PRO A 152 -3.20 -21.44 -20.46
N MET A 153 -1.93 -21.07 -20.32
CA MET A 153 -0.95 -21.74 -19.46
C MET A 153 0.17 -20.78 -19.07
N ARG A 154 0.94 -21.14 -18.04
CA ARG A 154 2.19 -20.45 -17.72
C ARG A 154 3.20 -20.76 -18.82
N SER A 155 3.78 -19.74 -19.45
CA SER A 155 4.74 -19.92 -20.55
C SER A 155 5.56 -18.66 -20.76
N ARG A 156 6.86 -18.80 -21.05
CA ARG A 156 7.78 -17.70 -21.36
C ARG A 156 7.49 -17.00 -22.69
N LYS A 157 6.50 -17.47 -23.46
CA LYS A 157 6.13 -16.88 -24.76
C LYS A 157 4.81 -16.12 -24.70
N ILE A 158 4.00 -16.36 -23.67
CA ILE A 158 2.65 -15.81 -23.56
C ILE A 158 2.70 -14.53 -22.72
N PHE A 159 2.28 -13.42 -23.31
CA PHE A 159 2.18 -12.12 -22.64
C PHE A 159 1.22 -11.20 -23.42
N GLY A 160 0.75 -10.14 -22.77
CA GLY A 160 0.08 -9.02 -23.43
C GLY A 160 0.98 -7.78 -23.39
N SER A 161 1.24 -7.15 -24.53
CA SER A 161 1.91 -5.85 -24.58
C SER A 161 0.88 -4.73 -24.57
N VAL A 162 0.97 -3.80 -23.64
CA VAL A 162 0.06 -2.65 -23.55
C VAL A 162 0.79 -1.43 -24.09
N HIS A 163 0.13 -0.65 -24.96
CA HIS A 163 0.66 0.61 -25.49
C HIS A 163 -0.16 1.78 -24.94
N PRO A 164 0.26 2.38 -23.80
CA PRO A 164 -0.43 3.52 -23.21
C PRO A 164 -0.65 4.65 -24.21
N THR A 165 -1.80 5.32 -24.12
CA THR A 165 -2.12 6.46 -24.99
C THR A 165 -1.42 7.74 -24.57
N SER A 166 -0.94 7.78 -23.32
CA SER A 166 -0.31 8.93 -22.68
C SER A 166 1.08 8.56 -22.17
N ALA A 167 1.94 9.56 -21.96
CA ALA A 167 3.29 9.33 -21.44
C ALA A 167 3.24 8.74 -20.01
N MET A 168 4.07 7.73 -19.74
CA MET A 168 4.18 7.04 -18.44
C MET A 168 5.09 7.78 -17.43
N THR A 169 5.20 9.11 -17.54
CA THR A 169 5.89 9.91 -16.51
C THR A 169 4.91 10.23 -15.39
N LEU A 170 4.92 9.44 -14.31
CA LEU A 170 3.88 9.49 -13.27
C LEU A 170 4.48 9.80 -11.89
N SER A 171 3.94 10.82 -11.21
CA SER A 171 4.18 11.07 -9.78
C SER A 171 3.14 10.39 -8.88
N SER A 172 2.03 9.96 -9.45
CA SER A 172 1.02 9.15 -8.77
C SER A 172 0.28 8.29 -9.78
N PHE A 173 -0.32 7.20 -9.34
CA PHE A 173 -1.17 6.40 -10.21
C PHE A 173 -2.23 5.62 -9.45
N THR A 174 -3.24 5.18 -10.21
CA THR A 174 -4.16 4.11 -9.82
C THR A 174 -4.22 3.09 -10.93
N ALA A 175 -4.02 1.81 -10.63
CA ALA A 175 -4.13 0.72 -11.58
C ALA A 175 -5.18 -0.27 -11.08
N CYS A 176 -6.24 -0.50 -11.85
CA CYS A 176 -7.30 -1.45 -11.53
C CYS A 176 -7.37 -2.56 -12.58
N ILE A 177 -7.64 -3.78 -12.15
CA ILE A 177 -7.77 -4.94 -13.03
C ILE A 177 -8.69 -6.00 -12.44
N TRP A 178 -9.48 -6.63 -13.32
CA TRP A 178 -10.21 -7.84 -13.01
C TRP A 178 -9.41 -9.05 -13.47
N LEU A 179 -9.24 -10.03 -12.59
CA LEU A 179 -8.49 -11.24 -12.89
C LEU A 179 -9.16 -12.48 -12.34
N LYS A 180 -9.06 -13.57 -13.08
CA LYS A 180 -9.39 -14.93 -12.65
C LYS A 180 -8.18 -15.80 -12.90
N VAL A 181 -7.35 -15.94 -11.87
CA VAL A 181 -6.12 -16.72 -11.93
C VAL A 181 -6.43 -18.22 -11.87
N THR A 182 -5.77 -19.01 -12.71
CA THR A 182 -5.87 -20.48 -12.67
C THR A 182 -5.03 -21.03 -11.51
N GLU A 183 -3.82 -20.52 -11.36
CA GLU A 183 -2.88 -20.93 -10.31
C GLU A 183 -2.02 -19.75 -9.86
N ALA A 184 -1.93 -19.53 -8.54
CA ALA A 184 -1.10 -18.51 -7.93
C ALA A 184 0.03 -19.16 -7.13
N LEU A 185 1.23 -19.19 -7.73
CA LEU A 185 2.46 -19.70 -7.10
C LEU A 185 3.09 -18.66 -6.16
N ASP A 186 4.35 -18.86 -5.77
CA ASP A 186 5.08 -17.95 -4.88
C ASP A 186 5.20 -16.52 -5.44
N LYS A 187 5.35 -16.37 -6.76
CA LYS A 187 5.28 -15.08 -7.46
C LYS A 187 4.62 -15.30 -8.83
N THR A 188 3.50 -14.65 -9.09
CA THR A 188 2.77 -14.71 -10.38
C THR A 188 2.43 -13.30 -10.84
N ILE A 189 3.03 -12.84 -11.93
CA ILE A 189 2.95 -11.44 -12.36
C ILE A 189 1.63 -11.17 -13.07
N VAL A 190 0.84 -10.23 -12.56
CA VAL A 190 -0.40 -9.80 -13.22
C VAL A 190 -0.07 -8.77 -14.29
N PHE A 191 0.62 -7.70 -13.90
CA PHE A 191 1.21 -6.75 -14.83
C PHE A 191 2.55 -6.24 -14.30
N SER A 192 3.39 -5.79 -15.22
CA SER A 192 4.64 -5.12 -14.88
C SER A 192 4.94 -3.98 -15.85
N TYR A 193 5.49 -2.91 -15.31
CA TYR A 193 6.08 -1.79 -16.03
C TYR A 193 7.53 -1.65 -15.61
N GLY A 194 8.40 -1.40 -16.57
CA GLY A 194 9.76 -0.99 -16.27
C GLY A 194 10.48 -0.40 -17.47
N THR A 195 11.59 0.26 -17.19
CA THR A 195 12.47 0.88 -18.19
C THR A 195 13.65 -0.02 -18.53
N ARG A 196 14.55 0.48 -19.38
CA ARG A 196 15.85 -0.16 -19.62
C ARG A 196 16.71 -0.22 -18.35
N PHE A 197 16.60 0.78 -17.49
CA PHE A 197 17.45 0.94 -16.31
C PHE A 197 16.87 0.23 -15.09
N ASN A 198 15.54 0.24 -14.95
CA ASN A 198 14.86 -0.39 -13.83
C ASN A 198 13.70 -1.26 -14.32
N PRO A 199 13.79 -2.59 -14.20
CA PRO A 199 12.70 -3.49 -14.56
C PRO A 199 11.55 -3.52 -13.54
N TYR A 200 11.74 -2.93 -12.36
CA TYR A 200 10.83 -3.01 -11.22
C TYR A 200 10.12 -1.68 -10.93
N GLU A 201 9.85 -0.85 -11.96
CA GLU A 201 9.20 0.45 -11.76
C GLU A 201 7.80 0.32 -11.16
N VAL A 202 6.95 -0.54 -11.73
CA VAL A 202 5.64 -0.88 -11.14
C VAL A 202 5.36 -2.35 -11.39
N GLN A 203 5.00 -3.10 -10.36
CA GLN A 203 4.56 -4.48 -10.49
C GLN A 203 3.35 -4.75 -9.61
N LEU A 204 2.33 -5.40 -10.18
CA LEU A 204 1.30 -6.07 -9.41
C LEU A 204 1.45 -7.57 -9.64
N TYR A 205 1.63 -8.32 -8.57
CA TYR A 205 1.78 -9.76 -8.63
C TYR A 205 1.05 -10.46 -7.49
N LEU A 206 0.73 -11.73 -7.71
CA LEU A 206 0.14 -12.60 -6.71
C LEU A 206 1.22 -13.44 -6.07
N SER A 207 1.09 -13.70 -4.78
CA SER A 207 1.96 -14.58 -4.00
C SER A 207 1.08 -15.49 -3.16
N ARG A 208 0.85 -16.71 -3.66
CA ARG A 208 -0.11 -17.67 -3.11
C ARG A 208 -1.50 -17.02 -2.93
N GLY A 209 -1.97 -16.88 -1.69
CA GLY A 209 -3.23 -16.23 -1.35
C GLY A 209 -3.19 -14.70 -1.25
N SER A 210 -2.04 -14.08 -1.49
CA SER A 210 -1.82 -12.64 -1.32
C SER A 210 -1.67 -11.91 -2.65
N ALA A 211 -2.03 -10.62 -2.69
CA ALA A 211 -1.71 -9.71 -3.77
C ALA A 211 -0.64 -8.71 -3.29
N VAL A 212 0.32 -8.37 -4.14
CA VAL A 212 1.44 -7.49 -3.80
C VAL A 212 1.63 -6.43 -4.87
N LEU A 213 1.65 -5.17 -4.45
CA LEU A 213 2.03 -4.02 -5.26
C LEU A 213 3.47 -3.63 -4.91
N ALA A 214 4.35 -3.55 -5.89
CA ALA A 214 5.72 -3.06 -5.74
C ALA A 214 5.96 -1.85 -6.66
N VAL A 215 6.65 -0.83 -6.16
CA VAL A 215 6.92 0.42 -6.88
C VAL A 215 8.39 0.78 -6.73
N ALA A 216 9.07 1.15 -7.81
CA ALA A 216 10.49 1.47 -7.93
C ALA A 216 11.49 0.35 -7.59
N SER A 217 11.19 -0.53 -6.63
CA SER A 217 12.08 -1.65 -6.24
C SER A 217 11.30 -2.82 -5.63
N ALA A 218 11.95 -3.99 -5.56
CA ALA A 218 11.40 -5.16 -4.89
C ALA A 218 11.29 -5.03 -3.34
N GLN A 219 11.89 -3.98 -2.76
CA GLN A 219 11.84 -3.71 -1.32
C GLN A 219 10.67 -2.77 -0.97
N HIS A 220 10.30 -1.86 -1.87
CA HIS A 220 9.16 -0.96 -1.70
C HIS A 220 7.89 -1.66 -2.18
N LYS A 221 7.31 -2.48 -1.30
CA LYS A 221 6.12 -3.29 -1.60
C LYS A 221 5.07 -3.25 -0.51
N LEU A 222 3.83 -3.42 -0.93
CA LEU A 222 2.65 -3.53 -0.08
C LEU A 222 1.92 -4.83 -0.41
N ALA A 223 1.61 -5.64 0.60
CA ALA A 223 0.94 -6.92 0.42
C ALA A 223 -0.42 -6.94 1.13
N ALA A 224 -1.44 -7.44 0.45
CA ALA A 224 -2.74 -7.79 1.02
C ALA A 224 -2.88 -9.31 1.07
N SER A 225 -3.00 -9.87 2.27
CA SER A 225 -3.10 -11.32 2.48
C SER A 225 -4.54 -11.83 2.37
N ASN A 226 -4.70 -13.09 1.95
CA ASN A 226 -5.99 -13.81 1.88
C ASN A 226 -7.03 -13.17 0.95
N VAL A 227 -6.59 -12.45 -0.09
CA VAL A 227 -7.48 -11.83 -1.10
C VAL A 227 -7.60 -12.66 -2.37
N VAL A 228 -6.66 -13.58 -2.62
CA VAL A 228 -6.59 -14.36 -3.86
C VAL A 228 -7.19 -15.75 -3.64
N THR A 229 -8.17 -16.11 -4.46
CA THR A 229 -8.69 -17.48 -4.56
C THR A 229 -8.65 -17.92 -6.02
N PRO A 230 -7.83 -18.92 -6.39
CA PRO A 230 -7.77 -19.43 -7.75
C PRO A 230 -9.15 -19.88 -8.27
N GLY A 231 -9.41 -19.66 -9.56
CA GLY A 231 -10.67 -20.00 -10.23
C GLY A 231 -11.83 -19.05 -9.96
N LYS A 232 -11.69 -18.08 -9.04
CA LYS A 232 -12.68 -17.02 -8.79
C LYS A 232 -12.22 -15.69 -9.40
N TRP A 233 -13.18 -14.89 -9.83
CA TRP A 233 -12.91 -13.51 -10.24
C TRP A 233 -12.57 -12.65 -9.03
N LEU A 234 -11.55 -11.81 -9.21
CA LEU A 234 -11.06 -10.88 -8.22
C LEU A 234 -10.76 -9.55 -8.90
N HIS A 235 -11.31 -8.47 -8.35
CA HIS A 235 -10.95 -7.11 -8.70
C HIS A 235 -9.84 -6.63 -7.77
N LEU A 236 -8.73 -6.17 -8.34
CA LEU A 236 -7.63 -5.54 -7.60
C LEU A 236 -7.41 -4.12 -8.10
N CYS A 237 -7.22 -3.18 -7.17
CA CYS A 237 -6.71 -1.85 -7.49
C CYS A 237 -5.50 -1.51 -6.61
N GLY A 238 -4.41 -1.04 -7.22
CA GLY A 238 -3.27 -0.45 -6.53
C GLY A 238 -3.24 1.05 -6.74
N THR A 239 -3.05 1.82 -5.67
CA THR A 239 -2.83 3.26 -5.72
C THR A 239 -1.46 3.59 -5.14
N TRP A 240 -0.80 4.61 -5.68
CA TRP A 240 0.47 5.11 -5.16
C TRP A 240 0.65 6.61 -5.43
N SER A 241 1.28 7.34 -4.51
CA SER A 241 1.65 8.74 -4.64
C SER A 241 3.10 8.99 -4.19
N SER A 242 3.86 9.73 -4.99
CA SER A 242 5.25 10.06 -4.68
C SER A 242 5.41 11.05 -3.53
N GLU A 243 4.39 11.84 -3.20
CA GLU A 243 4.49 12.93 -2.22
C GLU A 243 5.01 12.44 -0.86
N ASN A 244 4.50 11.31 -0.39
CA ASN A 244 4.85 10.67 0.87
C ASN A 244 5.04 9.15 0.74
N GLY A 245 5.09 8.63 -0.50
CA GLY A 245 5.12 7.19 -0.75
C GLY A 245 3.88 6.46 -0.26
N SER A 246 2.73 7.13 -0.18
CA SER A 246 1.47 6.49 0.21
C SER A 246 1.04 5.51 -0.87
N ALA A 247 0.88 4.26 -0.48
CA ALA A 247 0.40 3.18 -1.32
C ALA A 247 -0.82 2.52 -0.68
N SER A 248 -1.79 2.10 -1.49
CA SER A 248 -2.92 1.31 -1.03
C SER A 248 -3.26 0.22 -2.03
N LEU A 249 -3.73 -0.90 -1.51
CA LEU A 249 -4.16 -2.05 -2.29
C LEU A 249 -5.60 -2.39 -1.90
N TRP A 250 -6.46 -2.49 -2.90
CA TRP A 250 -7.88 -2.72 -2.75
C TRP A 250 -8.27 -4.04 -3.40
N ALA A 251 -9.14 -4.80 -2.75
CA ALA A 251 -9.68 -6.05 -3.27
C ALA A 251 -11.22 -5.96 -3.25
N GLN A 252 -11.87 -6.28 -4.36
CA GLN A 252 -13.34 -6.20 -4.50
C GLN A 252 -13.90 -4.83 -4.07
N GLY A 253 -13.14 -3.75 -4.35
CA GLY A 253 -13.54 -2.38 -4.02
C GLY A 253 -13.40 -1.99 -2.54
N GLN A 254 -12.84 -2.86 -1.71
CA GLN A 254 -12.57 -2.61 -0.29
C GLN A 254 -11.06 -2.47 -0.04
N LEU A 255 -10.68 -1.60 0.91
CA LEU A 255 -9.28 -1.39 1.26
C LEU A 255 -8.74 -2.66 1.93
N ALA A 256 -7.73 -3.28 1.33
CA ALA A 256 -7.14 -4.52 1.81
C ALA A 256 -5.79 -4.30 2.51
N ALA A 257 -5.01 -3.32 2.06
CA ALA A 257 -3.77 -2.91 2.72
C ALA A 257 -3.43 -1.45 2.38
N SER A 258 -2.70 -0.78 3.26
CA SER A 258 -2.14 0.56 3.02
C SER A 258 -0.79 0.71 3.70
N ALA A 259 0.13 1.44 3.09
CA ALA A 259 1.43 1.77 3.65
C ALA A 259 1.87 3.16 3.23
N TRP A 260 2.86 3.69 3.95
CA TRP A 260 3.57 4.93 3.66
C TRP A 260 5.04 4.59 3.35
N ASP A 261 5.82 5.55 2.88
CA ASP A 261 7.24 5.36 2.56
C ASP A 261 7.52 4.26 1.51
N VAL A 262 6.52 3.95 0.67
CA VAL A 262 6.70 3.09 -0.49
C VAL A 262 7.22 3.96 -1.63
N ALA A 263 8.54 3.96 -1.86
CA ALA A 263 9.19 4.74 -2.91
C ALA A 263 8.82 6.24 -2.89
N GLY A 264 8.84 6.88 -1.72
CA GLY A 264 8.62 8.33 -1.60
C GLY A 264 9.62 9.14 -2.44
N ALA A 265 9.18 10.29 -2.95
CA ALA A 265 9.93 11.18 -3.84
C ALA A 265 10.41 10.55 -5.17
N HIS A 266 9.97 9.33 -5.51
CA HIS A 266 10.26 8.71 -6.80
C HIS A 266 9.33 9.28 -7.89
N THR A 267 9.79 9.34 -9.13
CA THR A 267 8.92 9.60 -10.29
C THR A 267 9.07 8.43 -11.24
N ILE A 268 7.96 7.79 -11.60
CA ILE A 268 7.97 6.71 -12.57
C ILE A 268 8.37 7.33 -13.92
N PRO A 269 9.48 6.89 -14.52
CA PRO A 269 9.97 7.48 -15.76
C PRO A 269 9.23 6.92 -16.97
N ALA A 270 9.03 7.75 -18.01
CA ALA A 270 8.56 7.30 -19.32
C ALA A 270 9.60 6.46 -20.09
N GLY A 271 9.18 5.93 -21.26
CA GLY A 271 10.05 5.14 -22.14
C GLY A 271 10.24 3.69 -21.69
N GLY A 272 9.42 3.22 -20.75
CA GLY A 272 9.35 1.82 -20.36
C GLY A 272 8.37 1.00 -21.20
N ILE A 273 8.25 -0.27 -20.84
CA ILE A 273 7.36 -1.24 -21.48
C ILE A 273 6.37 -1.72 -20.41
N LEU A 274 5.07 -1.61 -20.72
CA LEU A 274 3.98 -2.11 -19.88
C LEU A 274 3.48 -3.44 -20.43
N GLN A 275 3.46 -4.49 -19.60
CA GLN A 275 3.11 -5.84 -20.02
C GLN A 275 2.18 -6.51 -19.03
N LEU A 276 1.33 -7.40 -19.54
CA LEU A 276 0.42 -8.26 -18.80
C LEU A 276 0.95 -9.69 -18.78
N GLY A 277 0.86 -10.32 -17.62
CA GLY A 277 1.14 -11.74 -17.41
C GLY A 277 2.61 -12.14 -17.32
N GLN A 278 3.54 -11.19 -17.43
CA GLN A 278 4.98 -11.44 -17.33
C GLN A 278 5.69 -10.32 -16.59
N GLU A 279 6.82 -10.67 -15.97
CA GLU A 279 7.78 -9.69 -15.46
C GLU A 279 8.54 -9.07 -16.62
N LYS A 280 8.57 -7.73 -16.68
CA LYS A 280 9.46 -7.01 -17.59
C LYS A 280 10.89 -7.22 -17.11
N ASN A 281 11.57 -8.21 -17.67
CA ASN A 281 13.00 -8.43 -17.51
C ASN A 281 13.68 -8.35 -18.90
N GLY A 282 14.94 -7.94 -18.94
CA GLY A 282 15.67 -7.75 -20.20
C GLY A 282 15.39 -6.42 -20.95
N CYS A 283 15.95 -6.33 -22.15
CA CYS A 283 16.02 -5.10 -22.95
C CYS A 283 14.73 -4.74 -23.67
N CYS A 284 13.91 -5.75 -23.98
CA CYS A 284 13.01 -5.72 -25.12
C CYS A 284 11.71 -6.46 -24.75
N ALA A 285 10.58 -6.05 -25.32
CA ALA A 285 9.31 -6.72 -25.10
C ALA A 285 9.40 -8.19 -25.54
N GLY A 286 9.07 -9.14 -24.66
CA GLY A 286 9.10 -10.57 -24.98
C GLY A 286 10.42 -11.28 -24.66
N GLY A 287 11.42 -10.57 -24.11
CA GLY A 287 12.71 -11.14 -23.72
C GLY A 287 12.80 -11.46 -22.23
N GLY A 288 13.66 -12.42 -21.87
CA GLY A 288 14.06 -12.67 -20.47
C GLY A 288 13.06 -13.42 -19.58
N PHE A 289 11.84 -13.70 -20.05
CA PHE A 289 10.76 -14.19 -19.20
C PHE A 289 11.05 -15.52 -18.50
N ASP A 290 10.55 -15.61 -17.27
CA ASP A 290 10.58 -16.81 -16.44
C ASP A 290 9.19 -17.42 -16.34
N GLU A 291 9.09 -18.70 -16.69
CA GLU A 291 7.85 -19.48 -16.63
C GLU A 291 7.32 -19.59 -15.20
N ALA A 292 8.23 -19.63 -14.21
CA ALA A 292 7.88 -19.66 -12.81
C ALA A 292 7.18 -18.38 -12.34
N LEU A 293 7.25 -17.29 -13.12
CA LEU A 293 6.61 -16.00 -12.82
C LEU A 293 5.35 -15.72 -13.68
N ALA A 294 5.16 -16.47 -14.75
CA ALA A 294 4.13 -16.23 -15.76
C ALA A 294 2.70 -16.36 -15.23
N PHE A 295 1.78 -15.51 -15.68
CA PHE A 295 0.36 -15.64 -15.36
C PHE A 295 -0.33 -16.72 -16.19
N SER A 296 -1.29 -17.41 -15.57
CA SER A 296 -2.27 -18.26 -16.25
C SER A 296 -3.67 -17.94 -15.72
N GLY A 297 -4.65 -17.83 -16.62
CA GLY A 297 -6.00 -17.41 -16.27
C GLY A 297 -6.57 -16.36 -17.22
N LYS A 298 -7.52 -15.56 -16.73
CA LYS A 298 -8.18 -14.50 -17.51
C LYS A 298 -7.95 -13.13 -16.87
N LEU A 299 -7.74 -12.10 -17.69
CA LEU A 299 -7.64 -10.70 -17.28
C LEU A 299 -8.65 -9.85 -18.08
N THR A 300 -9.28 -8.87 -17.44
CA THR A 300 -10.12 -7.86 -18.12
C THR A 300 -10.13 -6.56 -17.34
N GLY A 301 -10.65 -5.49 -17.95
CA GLY A 301 -10.85 -4.21 -17.27
C GLY A 301 -9.58 -3.58 -16.73
N PHE A 302 -8.42 -3.81 -17.39
CA PHE A 302 -7.18 -3.16 -16.98
C PHE A 302 -7.24 -1.67 -17.33
N ASN A 303 -7.28 -0.84 -16.29
CA ASN A 303 -7.31 0.61 -16.40
C ASN A 303 -6.21 1.23 -15.55
N LEU A 304 -5.59 2.30 -16.06
CA LEU A 304 -4.51 3.05 -15.41
C LEU A 304 -4.81 4.55 -15.48
N TRP A 305 -4.73 5.20 -14.32
CA TRP A 305 -4.83 6.65 -14.17
C TRP A 305 -3.50 7.22 -13.66
N ASP A 306 -3.20 8.46 -14.04
CA ASP A 306 -2.04 9.25 -13.56
C ASP A 306 -2.29 9.97 -12.22
N ARG A 307 -3.39 9.62 -11.54
CA ARG A 307 -3.80 10.15 -10.24
C ARG A 307 -4.23 9.05 -9.28
N VAL A 308 -4.28 9.38 -8.01
CA VAL A 308 -4.93 8.56 -6.98
C VAL A 308 -6.44 8.72 -7.09
N LEU A 309 -7.16 7.61 -7.28
CA LEU A 309 -8.62 7.58 -7.23
C LEU A 309 -9.10 7.62 -5.77
N SER A 310 -10.24 8.26 -5.55
CA SER A 310 -10.92 8.23 -4.25
C SER A 310 -11.48 6.83 -3.94
N PRO A 311 -11.71 6.50 -2.65
CA PRO A 311 -12.31 5.22 -2.27
C PRO A 311 -13.62 4.90 -3.02
N ALA A 312 -14.47 5.91 -3.23
CA ALA A 312 -15.73 5.74 -3.95
C ALA A 312 -15.51 5.41 -5.44
N GLU A 313 -14.54 6.05 -6.09
CA GLU A 313 -14.17 5.73 -7.48
C GLU A 313 -13.60 4.32 -7.60
N VAL A 314 -12.78 3.88 -6.63
CA VAL A 314 -12.22 2.51 -6.58
C VAL A 314 -13.33 1.47 -6.36
N THR A 315 -14.27 1.72 -5.44
CA THR A 315 -15.43 0.84 -5.25
C THR A 315 -16.29 0.79 -6.52
N ALA A 316 -16.49 1.92 -7.21
CA ALA A 316 -17.21 1.94 -8.48
C ALA A 316 -16.54 1.09 -9.56
N GLN A 317 -15.19 0.97 -9.57
CA GLN A 317 -14.49 0.05 -10.47
C GLN A 317 -14.75 -1.44 -10.15
N SER A 318 -15.24 -1.78 -8.96
CA SER A 318 -15.47 -3.16 -8.52
C SER A 318 -16.91 -3.66 -8.67
N VAL A 319 -17.85 -2.77 -8.95
CA VAL A 319 -19.28 -3.09 -9.11
C VAL A 319 -19.59 -3.03 -10.61
N GLY A 320 -20.25 -4.05 -11.15
CA GLY A 320 -20.36 -4.32 -12.58
C GLY A 320 -20.86 -3.16 -13.47
N ASP A 321 -20.49 -3.27 -14.74
CA ASP A 321 -20.51 -2.29 -15.85
C ASP A 321 -19.43 -1.19 -15.81
N THR A 322 -18.18 -1.64 -15.62
CA THR A 322 -16.97 -0.79 -15.54
C THR A 322 -16.50 -0.26 -16.89
N CYS A 323 -17.19 -0.56 -18.00
CA CYS A 323 -16.76 -0.18 -19.34
C CYS A 323 -16.92 1.31 -19.65
N GLY A 324 -17.71 2.02 -18.85
CA GLY A 324 -17.88 3.47 -18.93
C GLY A 324 -16.76 4.26 -18.25
N SER A 325 -16.08 3.68 -17.26
CA SER A 325 -15.01 4.36 -16.51
C SER A 325 -13.64 3.90 -17.00
N ARG A 326 -13.01 4.72 -17.85
CA ARG A 326 -11.72 4.41 -18.47
C ARG A 326 -10.59 5.20 -17.83
N GLY A 327 -9.42 4.57 -17.71
CA GLY A 327 -8.19 5.26 -17.37
C GLY A 327 -7.76 6.24 -18.45
N ASN A 328 -7.13 7.35 -18.05
CA ASN A 328 -6.57 8.33 -18.98
C ASN A 328 -5.17 7.97 -19.49
N VAL A 329 -4.50 7.00 -18.85
CA VAL A 329 -3.21 6.44 -19.31
C VAL A 329 -3.42 5.12 -20.05
N VAL A 330 -4.22 4.23 -19.47
CA VAL A 330 -4.70 3.00 -20.09
C VAL A 330 -6.19 2.86 -19.84
N GLY A 331 -6.98 2.77 -20.90
CA GLY A 331 -8.42 2.51 -20.86
C GLY A 331 -8.73 1.16 -21.50
N TRP A 332 -9.36 0.25 -20.76
CA TRP A 332 -9.77 -1.04 -21.32
C TRP A 332 -10.77 -0.84 -22.48
N GLY A 333 -10.54 -1.53 -23.59
CA GLY A 333 -11.36 -1.43 -24.81
C GLY A 333 -11.06 -0.23 -25.71
N VAL A 334 -10.14 0.66 -25.34
CA VAL A 334 -9.66 1.77 -26.20
C VAL A 334 -8.15 1.79 -26.37
N THR A 335 -7.40 1.47 -25.31
CA THR A 335 -5.95 1.36 -25.39
C THR A 335 -5.57 0.03 -26.03
N GLU A 336 -4.64 0.07 -26.97
CA GLU A 336 -4.20 -1.12 -27.68
C GLU A 336 -3.48 -2.09 -26.74
N VAL A 337 -3.97 -3.33 -26.69
CA VAL A 337 -3.32 -4.44 -26.02
C VAL A 337 -3.07 -5.54 -27.04
N LEU A 338 -1.80 -5.83 -27.31
CA LEU A 338 -1.38 -6.84 -28.27
C LEU A 338 -1.06 -8.16 -27.54
N PRO A 339 -1.87 -9.21 -27.72
CA PRO A 339 -1.58 -10.52 -27.14
C PRO A 339 -0.54 -11.28 -27.99
N TYR A 340 0.38 -11.98 -27.32
CA TYR A 340 1.45 -12.75 -27.95
C TYR A 340 1.51 -14.21 -27.45
N GLY A 341 2.10 -15.08 -28.29
CA GLY A 341 2.48 -16.45 -27.92
C GLY A 341 1.35 -17.40 -27.57
N GLY A 342 0.09 -17.04 -27.86
CA GLY A 342 -1.10 -17.83 -27.53
C GLY A 342 -2.04 -17.15 -26.55
N ALA A 343 -1.72 -15.95 -26.06
CA ALA A 343 -2.71 -15.09 -25.45
C ALA A 343 -3.78 -14.73 -26.50
N GLN A 344 -5.04 -14.66 -26.09
CA GLN A 344 -6.13 -14.34 -27.02
C GLN A 344 -7.27 -13.61 -26.32
N PHE A 345 -7.94 -12.73 -27.04
CA PHE A 345 -9.19 -12.16 -26.59
C PHE A 345 -10.29 -13.22 -26.60
N VAL A 346 -11.08 -13.26 -25.54
CA VAL A 346 -12.23 -14.14 -25.36
C VAL A 346 -13.41 -13.31 -24.88
N SER A 347 -14.60 -13.64 -25.37
CA SER A 347 -15.89 -13.11 -24.92
C SER A 347 -16.67 -14.11 -24.07
#